data_AF-A0A383VKW4-F1
#
_entry.id   AF-A0A383VKW4-F1
#
_cell.length_a   1.000
_cell.length_b   1.000
_cell.length_c   1.000
_cell.angle_alpha   90.00
_cell.angle_beta   90.00
_cell.angle_gamma   90.00
#
_symmetry.space_group_name_H-M   'P 1'
#
loop_
_entity.id
_entity.type
_entity.pdbx_description
1 polymer ?
#
loop_
_entity_poly.entity_id
_entity_poly.type
_entity_poly.pdbx_seq_one_letter_code
_entity_poly.pdbx_strand_id
1 'polypeptide(L)'
;MQAAGVQGLQDQACSHVMLSPAAVRAVLELQLLAAAAVQQQQQQQQQQSPGLQAALALLSDCNSLLLTQIRLAMQCARSSCLPLEVLQQSGLQLLQALAASLQLRQLLGLRAVPCDASSAPSVTLSSCWQLYTLRAAAEGAAAADGGSTSVQQGRLSALAAAHPKAYTALIDCCMRSDLLGPADMLAAAQLLAPAVHAVLGSEATLANTAAVASLASALTSLVKRAVQFIKAAASVQQAQPAAAAAAAAAAAAWPAASLYFPAAAQGIVTTLFVLPVVDTTAALLAATSSSSQVHASCALLAVVLARSIVQLADAMEAAGPQLLFDSLRCMLCGTLSMWGIVSNLCPPPPAAAAAGEAAGASNGDGTTGRQARSDAASSSCTAAGAAGESSSSSSSQQAKWSYLRNLQHLTPRYTAAVAEYRAVVQTTDGQLTEGAGGILSDALVVQQYATSLELCRALAAAAPLPVVCNNPGCESLAGVSEAAAASKACAGCRCRYCSAACQTADWRRHKRACRLMAAAGQTCV
;
A
#
# COMPACT_ATOMS: atom_id res chain seq x y z
N MET A 1 -8.32 43.43 29.21
CA MET A 1 -7.08 43.97 28.58
C MET A 1 -5.81 43.19 28.93
N GLN A 2 -5.67 42.54 30.09
CA GLN A 2 -4.44 41.78 30.44
C GLN A 2 -4.18 40.52 29.58
N ALA A 3 -5.23 39.85 29.09
CA ALA A 3 -5.05 38.66 28.22
C ALA A 3 -4.42 38.97 26.85
N ALA A 4 -4.60 40.19 26.33
CA ALA A 4 -4.05 40.57 25.02
C ALA A 4 -2.52 40.76 25.03
N GLY A 5 -1.94 41.13 26.19
CA GLY A 5 -0.49 41.36 26.31
C GLY A 5 0.32 40.06 26.40
N VAL A 6 -0.23 39.02 27.03
CA VAL A 6 0.43 37.70 27.17
C VAL A 6 0.54 37.01 25.80
N GLN A 7 -0.50 37.14 24.96
CA GLN A 7 -0.56 36.50 23.66
C GLN A 7 0.49 37.06 22.68
N GLY A 8 0.74 38.38 22.70
CA GLY A 8 1.74 39.02 21.84
C GLY A 8 3.19 38.62 22.17
N LEU A 9 3.52 38.44 23.46
CA LEU A 9 4.86 38.00 23.87
C LEU A 9 5.11 36.52 23.51
N GLN A 10 4.07 35.69 23.58
CA GLN A 10 4.17 34.27 23.24
C GLN A 10 4.35 34.07 21.72
N ASP A 11 3.62 34.83 20.90
CA ASP A 11 3.78 34.83 19.44
C ASP A 11 5.20 35.29 19.02
N GLN A 12 5.78 36.27 19.72
CA GLN A 12 7.13 36.78 19.44
C GLN A 12 8.24 35.81 19.86
N ALA A 13 8.10 35.14 21.01
CA ALA A 13 9.05 34.11 21.45
C ALA A 13 9.03 32.88 20.53
N CYS A 14 7.84 32.47 20.06
CA CYS A 14 7.68 31.34 19.13
C CYS A 14 8.36 31.57 17.78
N SER A 15 8.30 32.80 17.24
CA SER A 15 8.92 33.14 15.96
C SER A 15 10.45 33.02 15.95
N HIS A 16 11.12 33.07 17.12
CA HIS A 16 12.57 32.96 17.20
C HIS A 16 13.09 31.51 17.25
N VAL A 17 12.23 30.54 17.55
CA VAL A 17 12.64 29.12 17.70
C VAL A 17 12.39 28.31 16.43
N MET A 18 11.49 28.77 15.56
CA MET A 18 11.22 28.12 14.28
C MET A 18 12.33 28.39 13.26
N LEU A 19 12.87 27.33 12.67
CA LEU A 19 13.76 27.45 11.52
C LEU A 19 13.03 28.11 10.36
N SER A 20 13.74 28.96 9.62
CA SER A 20 13.23 29.48 8.35
C SER A 20 12.98 28.33 7.36
N PRO A 21 12.07 28.48 6.37
CA PRO A 21 11.87 27.46 5.35
C PRO A 21 13.15 27.03 4.62
N ALA A 22 14.09 27.97 4.42
CA ALA A 22 15.40 27.70 3.85
C ALA A 22 16.27 26.84 4.78
N ALA A 23 16.25 27.10 6.09
CA ALA A 23 16.97 26.29 7.06
C ALA A 23 16.39 24.87 7.18
N VAL A 24 15.06 24.72 7.14
CA VAL A 24 14.42 23.39 7.07
C VAL A 24 14.88 22.63 5.82
N ARG A 25 14.92 23.29 4.65
CA ARG A 25 15.43 22.68 3.41
C ARG A 25 16.88 22.24 3.54
N ALA A 26 17.74 23.07 4.12
CA ALA A 26 19.14 22.71 4.36
C ALA A 26 19.29 21.49 5.27
N VAL A 27 18.48 21.39 6.34
CA VAL A 27 18.47 20.20 7.22
C VAL A 27 18.04 18.94 6.45
N LEU A 28 17.01 19.04 5.60
CA LEU A 28 16.56 17.93 4.77
C LEU A 28 17.65 17.48 3.78
N GLU A 29 18.31 18.41 3.10
CA GLU A 29 19.41 18.11 2.19
C GLU A 29 20.59 17.45 2.92
N LEU A 30 20.97 17.97 4.08
CA LEU A 30 22.04 17.39 4.90
C LEU A 30 21.71 15.96 5.34
N GLN A 31 20.47 15.70 5.74
CA GLN A 31 19.99 14.37 6.12
C GLN A 31 20.02 13.40 4.94
N LEU A 32 19.64 13.84 3.73
CA LEU A 32 19.70 13.00 2.53
C LEU A 32 21.15 12.70 2.12
N LEU A 33 22.04 13.69 2.18
CA LEU A 33 23.46 13.51 1.89
C LEU A 33 24.13 12.55 2.88
N ALA A 34 23.86 12.71 4.18
CA ALA A 34 24.39 11.81 5.19
C ALA A 34 23.86 10.37 4.99
N ALA A 35 22.59 10.19 4.64
CA ALA A 35 22.03 8.87 4.35
C ALA A 35 22.69 8.22 3.12
N ALA A 36 22.91 9.00 2.05
CA ALA A 36 23.62 8.54 0.86
C ALA A 36 25.06 8.14 1.17
N ALA A 37 25.77 8.92 1.99
CA ALA A 37 27.13 8.60 2.42
C ALA A 37 27.19 7.26 3.19
N VAL A 38 26.23 6.99 4.08
CA VAL A 38 26.17 5.71 4.79
C VAL A 38 25.87 4.55 3.82
N GLN A 39 24.93 4.72 2.89
CA GLN A 39 24.62 3.70 1.89
C GLN A 39 25.85 3.38 1.01
N GLN A 40 26.60 4.40 0.59
CA GLN A 40 27.82 4.24 -0.18
C GLN A 40 28.90 3.49 0.62
N GLN A 41 29.10 3.84 1.90
CA GLN A 41 30.05 3.14 2.76
C GLN A 41 29.68 1.67 2.98
N GLN A 42 28.38 1.36 3.15
CA GLN A 42 27.92 -0.03 3.22
C GLN A 42 28.24 -0.82 1.94
N GLN A 43 28.04 -0.21 0.76
CA GLN A 43 28.36 -0.85 -0.52
C GLN A 43 29.85 -1.12 -0.67
N GLN A 44 30.71 -0.28 -0.10
CA GLN A 44 32.17 -0.45 -0.15
C GLN A 44 32.72 -1.49 0.85
N GLN A 45 31.86 -2.19 1.62
CA GLN A 45 32.24 -3.21 2.61
C GLN A 45 33.33 -2.78 3.61
N GLN A 46 33.58 -1.49 3.80
CA GLN A 46 34.52 -0.99 4.81
C GLN A 46 33.86 -1.09 6.18
N GLN A 47 34.00 -2.26 6.80
CA GLN A 47 33.56 -2.50 8.15
C GLN A 47 34.36 -1.59 9.10
N GLN A 48 33.64 -0.68 9.75
CA GLN A 48 34.10 0.17 10.86
C GLN A 48 35.02 1.33 10.47
N SER A 49 34.63 2.13 9.46
CA SER A 49 35.22 3.47 9.37
C SER A 49 34.64 4.37 10.48
N PRO A 50 35.46 5.17 11.19
CA PRO A 50 34.96 6.21 12.11
C PRO A 50 34.01 7.20 11.43
N GLY A 51 34.08 7.34 10.10
CA GLY A 51 33.14 8.14 9.32
C GLY A 51 31.70 7.62 9.35
N LEU A 52 31.50 6.29 9.47
CA LEU A 52 30.16 5.72 9.58
C LEU A 52 29.47 6.22 10.85
N GLN A 53 30.13 6.14 12.00
CA GLN A 53 29.54 6.55 13.27
C GLN A 53 29.22 8.04 13.31
N ALA A 54 30.08 8.89 12.75
CA ALA A 54 29.83 10.32 12.62
C ALA A 54 28.60 10.61 11.73
N ALA A 55 28.46 9.91 10.59
CA ALA A 55 27.30 10.05 9.72
C ALA A 55 25.99 9.60 10.41
N LEU A 56 26.05 8.54 11.22
CA LEU A 56 24.89 8.08 12.01
C LEU A 56 24.48 9.07 13.10
N ALA A 57 25.46 9.63 13.82
CA ALA A 57 25.19 10.67 14.80
C ALA A 57 24.52 11.88 14.13
N LEU A 58 25.08 12.36 13.01
CA LEU A 58 24.52 13.48 12.25
C LEU A 58 23.09 13.20 11.78
N LEU A 59 22.81 12.00 11.27
CA LEU A 59 21.46 11.61 10.84
C LEU A 59 20.46 11.58 11.98
N SER A 60 20.89 11.09 13.16
CA SER A 60 20.08 11.10 14.37
C SER A 60 19.78 12.54 14.81
N ASP A 61 20.78 13.41 14.81
CA ASP A 61 20.65 14.80 15.22
C ASP A 61 19.76 15.60 14.25
N CYS A 62 19.96 15.44 12.94
CA CYS A 62 19.11 16.07 11.92
C CYS A 62 17.66 15.61 12.03
N ASN A 63 17.41 14.31 12.22
CA ASN A 63 16.06 13.80 12.38
C ASN A 63 15.40 14.31 13.68
N SER A 64 16.16 14.40 14.77
CA SER A 64 15.67 14.94 16.04
C SER A 64 15.33 16.43 15.93
N LEU A 65 16.18 17.20 15.24
CA LEU A 65 15.95 18.60 14.93
C LEU A 65 14.70 18.77 14.05
N LEU A 66 14.58 18.01 12.96
CA LEU A 66 13.44 18.06 12.04
C LEU A 66 12.12 17.79 12.78
N LEU A 67 12.06 16.75 13.60
CA LEU A 67 10.87 16.41 14.37
C LEU A 67 10.54 17.48 15.43
N THR A 68 11.56 18.02 16.08
CA THR A 68 11.38 19.13 17.03
C THR A 68 10.81 20.35 16.32
N GLN A 69 11.32 20.67 15.13
CA GLN A 69 10.84 21.80 14.33
C GLN A 69 9.41 21.60 13.84
N ILE A 70 9.04 20.39 13.41
CA ILE A 70 7.65 20.09 13.04
C ILE A 70 6.74 20.24 14.27
N ARG A 71 7.17 19.76 15.44
CA ARG A 71 6.40 19.90 16.69
C ARG A 71 6.23 21.36 17.10
N LEU A 72 7.31 22.13 17.10
CA LEU A 72 7.26 23.56 17.43
C LEU A 72 6.42 24.33 16.43
N ALA A 73 6.50 24.01 15.14
CA ALA A 73 5.64 24.59 14.11
C ALA A 73 4.16 24.36 14.44
N MET A 74 3.78 23.15 14.84
CA MET A 74 2.40 22.85 15.24
C MET A 74 1.96 23.57 16.52
N GLN A 75 2.89 23.83 17.46
CA GLN A 75 2.59 24.53 18.71
C GLN A 75 2.49 26.05 18.54
N CYS A 76 3.32 26.63 17.67
CA CYS A 76 3.42 28.06 17.46
C CYS A 76 2.45 28.58 16.39
N ALA A 77 2.14 27.78 15.37
CA ALA A 77 1.17 28.19 14.37
C ALA A 77 -0.26 28.04 14.94
N ARG A 78 -1.03 29.14 14.94
CA ARG A 78 -2.47 29.09 15.22
C ARG A 78 -3.20 28.09 14.30
N SER A 79 -2.67 27.90 13.10
CA SER A 79 -2.99 26.74 12.27
C SER A 79 -2.14 25.58 12.77
N SER A 80 -2.75 24.56 13.37
CA SER A 80 -2.07 23.46 14.05
C SER A 80 -1.24 22.51 13.15
N CYS A 81 -0.84 22.96 11.96
CA CYS A 81 -0.27 22.23 10.84
C CYS A 81 0.89 22.99 10.18
N LEU A 82 1.74 22.28 9.44
CA LEU A 82 2.83 22.87 8.67
C LEU A 82 2.29 23.82 7.59
N PRO A 83 3.03 24.89 7.24
CA PRO A 83 2.68 25.77 6.12
C PRO A 83 2.51 24.96 4.83
N LEU A 84 1.47 25.29 4.06
CA LEU A 84 1.14 24.56 2.83
C LEU A 84 2.29 24.64 1.82
N GLU A 85 2.99 25.76 1.80
CA GLU A 85 4.15 26.02 0.94
C GLU A 85 5.27 25.03 1.23
N VAL A 86 5.51 24.67 2.50
CA VAL A 86 6.52 23.68 2.89
C VAL A 86 6.12 22.29 2.42
N LEU A 87 4.85 21.93 2.58
CA LEU A 87 4.34 20.63 2.12
C LEU A 87 4.33 20.51 0.59
N GLN A 88 4.05 21.59 -0.14
CA GLN A 88 4.03 21.58 -1.61
C GLN A 88 5.42 21.69 -2.24
N GLN A 89 6.29 22.56 -1.73
CA GLN A 89 7.61 22.82 -2.31
C GLN A 89 8.67 21.82 -1.84
N SER A 90 8.57 21.40 -0.58
CA SER A 90 9.58 20.57 0.09
C SER A 90 9.02 19.22 0.58
N GLY A 91 7.76 18.90 0.24
CA GLY A 91 7.10 17.67 0.70
C GLY A 91 7.83 16.40 0.28
N LEU A 92 8.37 16.38 -0.94
CA LEU A 92 9.17 15.26 -1.42
C LEU A 92 10.44 15.06 -0.57
N GLN A 93 11.23 16.12 -0.35
CA GLN A 93 12.44 16.05 0.47
C GLN A 93 12.12 15.65 1.91
N LEU A 94 11.02 16.17 2.46
CA LEU A 94 10.54 15.82 3.80
C LEU A 94 10.25 14.31 3.91
N LEU A 95 9.47 13.77 2.98
CA LEU A 95 9.12 12.34 2.96
C LEU A 95 10.36 11.46 2.77
N GLN A 96 11.29 11.86 1.89
CA GLN A 96 12.53 11.13 1.65
C GLN A 96 13.46 11.16 2.86
N ALA A 97 13.61 12.31 3.53
CA ALA A 97 14.45 12.44 4.72
C ALA A 97 13.93 11.55 5.86
N LEU A 98 12.61 11.61 6.14
CA LEU A 98 11.97 10.74 7.13
C LEU A 98 12.15 9.25 6.81
N ALA A 99 11.98 8.86 5.55
CA ALA A 99 12.16 7.48 5.12
C ALA A 99 13.62 7.02 5.23
N ALA A 100 14.58 7.88 4.89
CA ALA A 100 16.01 7.57 4.90
C ALA A 100 16.50 7.19 6.31
N SER A 101 16.06 7.92 7.35
CA SER A 101 16.41 7.60 8.74
C SER A 101 15.88 6.23 9.18
N LEU A 102 14.68 5.86 8.75
CA LEU A 102 14.09 4.55 9.05
C LEU A 102 14.82 3.42 8.31
N GLN A 103 15.10 3.61 7.02
CA GLN A 103 15.83 2.65 6.21
C GLN A 103 17.22 2.38 6.77
N LEU A 104 17.92 3.42 7.19
CA LEU A 104 19.24 3.29 7.75
C LEU A 104 19.23 2.48 9.05
N ARG A 105 18.27 2.76 9.93
CA ARG A 105 18.11 2.01 11.18
C ARG A 105 17.88 0.52 10.91
N GLN A 106 17.05 0.20 9.91
CA GLN A 106 16.81 -1.17 9.47
C GLN A 106 18.08 -1.83 8.90
N LEU A 107 18.83 -1.11 8.06
CA LEU A 107 20.06 -1.60 7.44
C LEU A 107 21.16 -1.92 8.46
N LEU A 108 21.23 -1.17 9.55
CA LEU A 108 22.23 -1.39 10.60
C LEU A 108 21.79 -2.43 11.63
N GLY A 109 20.55 -2.94 11.54
CA GLY A 109 19.99 -3.82 12.55
C GLY A 109 19.95 -3.18 13.94
N LEU A 110 19.91 -1.84 14.01
CA LEU A 110 19.84 -1.08 15.26
C LEU A 110 18.45 -1.27 15.86
N ARG A 111 18.30 -2.37 16.61
CA ARG A 111 17.13 -2.61 17.46
C ARG A 111 16.97 -1.44 18.42
N ALA A 112 15.73 -1.09 18.73
CA ALA A 112 15.47 -0.21 19.85
C ALA A 112 16.13 -0.78 21.11
N VAL A 113 17.14 -0.07 21.61
CA VAL A 113 17.58 -0.26 22.98
C VAL A 113 16.36 0.10 23.83
N PRO A 114 15.84 -0.83 24.66
CA PRO A 114 14.75 -0.51 25.56
C PRO A 114 15.16 0.71 26.38
N CYS A 115 14.41 1.81 26.26
CA CYS A 115 14.61 2.94 27.15
C CYS A 115 14.16 2.48 28.53
N ASP A 116 15.11 2.28 29.44
CA ASP A 116 14.81 2.05 30.85
C ASP A 116 14.00 3.26 31.36
N ALA A 117 12.77 2.99 31.79
CA ALA A 117 11.79 3.98 32.22
C ALA A 117 12.25 4.85 33.43
N SER A 118 13.41 4.53 34.01
CA SER A 118 14.01 5.19 35.17
C SER A 118 15.01 6.29 34.83
N SER A 119 15.48 6.38 33.58
CA SER A 119 16.35 7.49 33.15
C SER A 119 15.50 8.69 32.74
N ALA A 120 15.89 9.89 33.20
CA ALA A 120 15.20 11.16 32.94
C ALA A 120 14.76 11.26 31.47
N PRO A 121 13.62 11.92 31.16
CA PRO A 121 13.01 11.96 29.83
C PRO A 121 13.88 12.77 28.85
N SER A 122 15.02 12.21 28.49
CA SER A 122 15.68 12.53 27.24
C SER A 122 14.67 12.16 26.18
N VAL A 123 14.26 13.16 25.41
CA VAL A 123 13.26 13.07 24.34
C VAL A 123 13.90 12.28 23.19
N THR A 124 14.23 11.01 23.42
CA THR A 124 14.54 10.05 22.38
C THR A 124 13.24 9.80 21.65
N LEU A 125 13.02 10.60 20.62
CA LEU A 125 11.86 10.51 19.74
C LEU A 125 11.82 9.11 19.14
N SER A 126 11.03 8.23 19.75
CA SER A 126 10.75 6.90 19.21
C SER A 126 10.26 7.07 17.78
N SER A 127 10.81 6.33 16.82
CA SER A 127 10.53 6.60 15.40
C SER A 127 9.06 6.34 15.02
N CYS A 128 8.26 5.67 15.87
CA CYS A 128 6.80 5.64 15.72
C CYS A 128 6.17 7.05 15.71
N TRP A 129 6.79 8.01 16.41
CA TRP A 129 6.38 9.41 16.40
C TRP A 129 6.52 10.06 15.03
N GLN A 130 7.33 9.56 14.10
CA GLN A 130 7.46 10.19 12.79
C GLN A 130 6.13 10.16 12.02
N LEU A 131 5.40 9.04 12.06
CA LEU A 131 4.08 8.93 11.44
C LEU A 131 3.07 9.83 12.12
N TYR A 132 3.02 9.84 13.46
CA TYR A 132 2.12 10.72 14.21
C TYR A 132 2.44 12.20 14.02
N THR A 133 3.73 12.53 13.95
CA THR A 133 4.20 13.90 13.73
C THR A 133 3.85 14.35 12.32
N LEU A 134 4.05 13.50 11.30
CA LEU A 134 3.60 13.80 9.93
C LEU A 134 2.08 13.97 9.87
N ARG A 135 1.33 13.08 10.52
CA ARG A 135 -0.13 13.15 10.58
C ARG A 135 -0.59 14.45 11.22
N ALA A 136 -0.14 14.73 12.44
CA ALA A 136 -0.49 15.93 13.18
C ALA A 136 -0.08 17.19 12.41
N ALA A 137 1.09 17.16 11.77
CA ALA A 137 1.60 18.26 10.97
C ALA A 137 0.76 18.55 9.72
N ALA A 138 0.11 17.53 9.16
CA ALA A 138 -0.67 17.70 7.95
C ALA A 138 -2.16 17.93 8.25
N GLU A 139 -2.76 17.22 9.21
CA GLU A 139 -4.18 17.35 9.56
C GLU A 139 -4.45 18.54 10.49
N GLY A 140 -3.41 18.98 11.21
CA GLY A 140 -3.56 19.87 12.33
C GLY A 140 -3.87 19.08 13.61
N ALA A 141 -3.29 19.48 14.74
CA ALA A 141 -3.86 19.09 16.04
C ALA A 141 -5.24 19.76 16.16
N ALA A 142 -6.29 19.06 15.74
CA ALA A 142 -7.65 19.42 16.14
C ALA A 142 -7.69 19.22 17.66
N ALA A 143 -7.60 20.33 18.40
CA ALA A 143 -7.84 20.33 19.83
C ALA A 143 -9.16 19.59 20.08
N ALA A 144 -9.18 18.74 21.11
CA ALA A 144 -10.22 17.77 21.42
C ALA A 144 -11.63 18.35 21.74
N ASP A 145 -11.94 19.55 21.26
CA ASP A 145 -13.29 20.10 21.29
C ASP A 145 -14.16 19.31 20.32
N GLY A 146 -15.06 18.49 20.89
CA GLY A 146 -15.91 17.51 20.23
C GLY A 146 -16.96 18.06 19.25
N GLY A 147 -16.66 19.16 18.56
CA GLY A 147 -17.42 19.63 17.41
C GLY A 147 -17.08 18.80 16.18
N SER A 148 -18.08 18.18 15.56
CA SER A 148 -17.98 17.46 14.29
C SER A 148 -17.70 18.42 13.12
N THR A 149 -16.56 19.10 13.14
CA THR A 149 -16.10 19.91 12.02
C THR A 149 -15.31 19.01 11.08
N SER A 150 -15.87 18.78 9.88
CA SER A 150 -15.21 18.30 8.66
C SER A 150 -13.68 18.48 8.74
N VAL A 151 -12.98 17.43 9.16
CA VAL A 151 -11.52 17.39 9.33
C VAL A 151 -10.88 17.83 8.01
N GLN A 152 -9.84 18.68 8.05
CA GLN A 152 -9.10 19.15 6.87
C GLN A 152 -8.29 18.01 6.22
N GLN A 153 -8.99 16.98 5.74
CA GLN A 153 -8.46 15.82 5.04
C GLN A 153 -7.71 16.21 3.74
N GLY A 154 -7.85 17.46 3.29
CA GLY A 154 -7.25 17.98 2.08
C GLY A 154 -5.71 18.02 2.06
N ARG A 155 -5.02 18.25 3.18
CA ARG A 155 -3.56 18.46 3.14
C ARG A 155 -2.76 17.17 2.97
N LEU A 156 -3.08 16.12 3.72
CA LEU A 156 -2.48 14.80 3.50
C LEU A 156 -2.81 14.27 2.10
N SER A 157 -4.05 14.49 1.65
CA SER A 157 -4.49 14.11 0.30
C SER A 157 -3.71 14.85 -0.77
N ALA A 158 -3.45 16.16 -0.61
CA ALA A 158 -2.63 16.94 -1.51
C ALA A 158 -1.17 16.46 -1.54
N LEU A 159 -0.58 16.17 -0.37
CA LEU A 159 0.80 15.66 -0.27
C LEU A 159 0.92 14.27 -0.92
N ALA A 160 -0.04 13.38 -0.66
CA ALA A 160 -0.08 12.05 -1.23
C ALA A 160 -0.33 12.08 -2.75
N ALA A 161 -1.14 13.01 -3.25
CA ALA A 161 -1.36 13.22 -4.68
C ALA A 161 -0.13 13.80 -5.39
N ALA A 162 0.57 14.74 -4.76
CA ALA A 162 1.77 15.33 -5.32
C ALA A 162 2.95 14.33 -5.37
N HIS A 163 3.08 13.49 -4.35
CA HIS A 163 4.24 12.60 -4.17
C HIS A 163 3.87 11.17 -3.78
N PRO A 164 3.02 10.45 -4.54
CA PRO A 164 2.46 9.16 -4.12
C PRO A 164 3.53 8.10 -3.87
N LYS A 165 4.61 8.09 -4.68
CA LYS A 165 5.74 7.17 -4.50
C LYS A 165 6.47 7.40 -3.19
N ALA A 166 6.92 8.63 -2.91
CA ALA A 166 7.68 8.92 -1.70
C ALA A 166 6.82 8.76 -0.44
N TYR A 167 5.55 9.13 -0.54
CA TYR A 167 4.60 9.03 0.56
C TYR A 167 4.33 7.57 0.95
N THR A 168 4.03 6.70 -0.03
CA THR A 168 3.85 5.26 0.22
C THR A 168 5.15 4.57 0.64
N ALA A 169 6.31 5.00 0.12
CA ALA A 169 7.60 4.48 0.53
C ALA A 169 7.92 4.77 2.00
N LEU A 170 7.58 5.98 2.50
CA LEU A 170 7.72 6.30 3.92
C LEU A 170 6.88 5.36 4.78
N ILE A 171 5.59 5.21 4.46
CA ILE A 171 4.69 4.32 5.20
C ILE A 171 5.20 2.87 5.16
N ASP A 172 5.64 2.39 4.00
CA ASP A 172 6.25 1.07 3.83
C ASP A 172 7.49 0.88 4.72
N CYS A 173 8.37 1.89 4.80
CA CYS A 173 9.53 1.88 5.70
C CYS A 173 9.10 1.79 7.17
N CYS A 174 8.07 2.54 7.57
CA CYS A 174 7.54 2.47 8.93
C CYS A 174 6.98 1.06 9.23
N MET A 175 6.20 0.46 8.32
CA MET A 175 5.61 -0.87 8.52
C MET A 175 6.66 -1.97 8.69
N ARG A 176 7.82 -1.83 8.03
CA ARG A 176 8.94 -2.77 8.15
C ARG A 176 9.74 -2.60 9.42
N SER A 177 9.69 -1.42 10.03
CA SER A 177 10.36 -1.17 11.29
C SER A 177 9.68 -1.96 12.41
N ASP A 178 10.50 -2.49 13.32
CA ASP A 178 10.09 -3.08 14.59
C ASP A 178 9.52 -2.07 15.60
N LEU A 179 9.49 -0.78 15.23
CA LEU A 179 9.08 0.31 16.11
C LEU A 179 7.58 0.57 16.14
N LEU A 180 6.82 0.06 15.17
CA LEU A 180 5.37 0.18 15.18
C LEU A 180 4.77 -0.97 15.98
N GLY A 181 3.98 -0.61 16.98
CA GLY A 181 3.18 -1.54 17.76
C GLY A 181 1.80 -1.76 17.13
N PRO A 182 0.95 -2.60 17.77
CA PRO A 182 -0.40 -2.89 17.32
C PRO A 182 -1.29 -1.64 17.30
N ALA A 183 -1.12 -0.75 18.29
CA ALA A 183 -1.89 0.48 18.42
C ALA A 183 -1.68 1.42 17.22
N ASP A 184 -0.51 1.35 16.57
CA ASP A 184 -0.15 2.23 15.46
C ASP A 184 -0.72 1.75 14.12
N MET A 185 -1.24 0.53 14.05
CA MET A 185 -1.71 -0.08 12.80
C MET A 185 -2.90 0.65 12.18
N LEU A 186 -3.83 1.13 13.00
CA LEU A 186 -4.97 1.90 12.51
C LEU A 186 -4.51 3.27 11.99
N ALA A 187 -3.61 3.94 12.72
CA ALA A 187 -3.04 5.21 12.28
C ALA A 187 -2.27 5.07 10.97
N ALA A 188 -1.53 3.97 10.80
CA ALA A 188 -0.84 3.64 9.57
C ALA A 188 -1.81 3.43 8.39
N ALA A 189 -2.92 2.73 8.60
CA ALA A 189 -3.94 2.55 7.57
C ALA A 189 -4.62 3.89 7.21
N GLN A 190 -4.95 4.70 8.21
CA GLN A 190 -5.49 6.05 7.99
C GLN A 190 -4.52 6.93 7.20
N LEU A 191 -3.22 6.85 7.49
CA LEU A 191 -2.19 7.56 6.73
C LEU A 191 -2.03 7.03 5.30
N LEU A 192 -2.28 5.74 5.05
CA LEU A 192 -2.17 5.15 3.72
C LEU A 192 -3.39 5.43 2.83
N ALA A 193 -4.57 5.68 3.42
CA ALA A 193 -5.82 5.93 2.70
C ALA A 193 -5.72 7.09 1.67
N PRO A 194 -5.16 8.27 2.01
CA PRO A 194 -4.97 9.36 1.05
C PRO A 194 -4.14 8.95 -0.18
N ALA A 195 -3.14 8.08 0.00
CA ALA A 195 -2.34 7.58 -1.12
C ALA A 195 -3.09 6.56 -1.98
N VAL A 196 -3.92 5.71 -1.37
CA VAL A 196 -4.82 4.82 -2.12
C VAL A 196 -5.77 5.66 -2.99
N HIS A 197 -6.43 6.65 -2.38
CA HIS A 197 -7.34 7.55 -3.09
C HIS A 197 -6.63 8.33 -4.20
N ALA A 198 -5.45 8.90 -3.92
CA ALA A 198 -4.66 9.63 -4.91
C ALA A 198 -4.23 8.76 -6.09
N VAL A 199 -3.79 7.51 -5.83
CA VAL A 199 -3.36 6.61 -6.90
C VAL A 199 -4.54 6.11 -7.71
N LEU A 200 -5.63 5.67 -7.07
CA LEU A 200 -6.81 5.11 -7.75
C LEU A 200 -7.68 6.18 -8.44
N GLY A 201 -7.64 7.43 -7.95
CA GLY A 201 -8.46 8.54 -8.45
C GLY A 201 -7.91 9.24 -9.69
N SER A 202 -6.75 8.84 -10.23
CA SER A 202 -6.15 9.48 -11.40
C SER A 202 -5.50 8.47 -12.35
N GLU A 203 -5.83 8.57 -13.65
CA GLU A 203 -5.19 7.75 -14.68
C GLU A 203 -3.68 8.01 -14.77
N ALA A 204 -3.24 9.25 -14.55
CA ALA A 204 -1.83 9.60 -14.60
C ALA A 204 -1.02 8.90 -13.51
N THR A 205 -1.57 8.79 -12.30
CA THR A 205 -0.94 8.06 -11.19
C THR A 205 -1.00 6.55 -11.39
N LEU A 206 -2.07 6.01 -11.96
CA LEU A 206 -2.14 4.60 -12.35
C LEU A 206 -1.16 4.25 -13.48
N ALA A 207 -0.93 5.16 -14.43
CA ALA A 207 0.08 4.99 -15.47
C ALA A 207 1.51 5.04 -14.90
N ASN A 208 1.71 5.68 -13.74
CA ASN A 208 2.98 5.71 -13.03
C ASN A 208 3.23 4.41 -12.27
N THR A 209 3.86 3.44 -12.95
CA THR A 209 4.21 2.12 -12.39
C THR A 209 4.98 2.18 -11.08
N ALA A 210 5.84 3.19 -10.89
CA ALA A 210 6.61 3.34 -9.66
C ALA A 210 5.73 3.73 -8.47
N ALA A 211 4.74 4.60 -8.68
CA ALA A 211 3.76 4.96 -7.64
C ALA A 211 2.90 3.74 -7.26
N VAL A 212 2.40 3.02 -8.26
CA VAL A 212 1.56 1.82 -8.06
C VAL A 212 2.36 0.70 -7.36
N ALA A 213 3.60 0.44 -7.77
CA ALA A 213 4.46 -0.55 -7.14
C ALA A 213 4.79 -0.18 -5.68
N SER A 214 5.02 1.11 -5.41
CA SER A 214 5.26 1.61 -4.05
C SER A 214 4.03 1.46 -3.16
N LEU A 215 2.83 1.76 -3.68
CA LEU A 215 1.56 1.52 -2.98
C LEU A 215 1.35 0.03 -2.70
N ALA A 216 1.58 -0.83 -3.69
CA ALA A 216 1.49 -2.28 -3.52
C ALA A 216 2.43 -2.79 -2.42
N SER A 217 3.67 -2.29 -2.37
CA SER A 217 4.65 -2.61 -1.33
C SER A 217 4.14 -2.19 0.06
N ALA A 218 3.67 -0.94 0.20
CA ALA A 218 3.15 -0.40 1.45
C ALA A 218 1.94 -1.18 1.98
N LEU A 219 0.97 -1.49 1.11
CA LEU A 219 -0.21 -2.31 1.45
C LEU A 219 0.20 -3.71 1.91
N THR A 220 1.14 -4.35 1.21
CA THR A 220 1.61 -5.69 1.58
C THR A 220 2.32 -5.68 2.94
N SER A 221 3.18 -4.70 3.19
CA SER A 221 3.87 -4.58 4.48
C SER A 221 2.91 -4.31 5.64
N LEU A 222 1.91 -3.43 5.45
CA LEU A 222 0.87 -3.17 6.45
C LEU A 222 0.14 -4.46 6.79
N VAL A 223 -0.26 -5.24 5.78
CA VAL A 223 -1.03 -6.46 5.98
C VAL A 223 -0.18 -7.56 6.63
N LYS A 224 1.08 -7.72 6.23
CA LYS A 224 1.99 -8.65 6.91
C LYS A 224 2.18 -8.30 8.39
N ARG A 225 2.37 -7.02 8.70
CA ARG A 225 2.50 -6.56 10.08
C ARG A 225 1.22 -6.82 10.87
N ALA A 226 0.06 -6.56 10.26
CA ALA A 226 -1.24 -6.90 10.83
C ALA A 226 -1.34 -8.40 11.15
N VAL A 227 -1.04 -9.27 10.18
CA VAL A 227 -1.05 -10.72 10.34
C VAL A 227 -0.11 -11.20 11.46
N GLN A 228 1.10 -10.64 11.55
CA GLN A 228 2.04 -10.96 12.64
C GLN A 228 1.41 -10.68 14.02
N PHE A 229 0.74 -9.54 14.17
CA PHE A 229 0.09 -9.16 15.43
C PHE A 229 -1.14 -10.02 15.74
N ILE A 230 -1.94 -10.40 14.75
CA ILE A 230 -3.05 -11.36 14.92
C ILE A 230 -2.51 -12.68 15.47
N LYS A 231 -1.47 -13.23 14.82
CA LYS A 231 -0.88 -14.50 15.22
C LYS A 231 -0.23 -14.43 16.59
N ALA A 232 0.45 -13.33 16.89
CA ALA A 232 1.01 -13.10 18.23
C ALA A 232 -0.10 -13.08 19.29
N ALA A 233 -1.19 -12.32 19.06
CA ALA A 233 -2.33 -12.27 19.97
C ALA A 233 -3.00 -13.65 20.15
N ALA A 234 -3.20 -14.39 19.06
CA ALA A 234 -3.73 -15.75 19.09
C ALA A 234 -2.86 -16.71 19.90
N SER A 235 -1.53 -16.64 19.72
CA SER A 235 -0.58 -17.48 20.46
C SER A 235 -0.62 -17.21 21.96
N VAL A 236 -0.84 -15.96 22.38
CA VAL A 236 -1.00 -15.59 23.79
C VAL A 236 -2.31 -16.12 24.35
N GLN A 237 -3.40 -16.08 23.58
CA GLN A 237 -4.71 -16.61 24.00
C GLN A 237 -4.72 -18.15 24.11
N GLN A 238 -3.96 -18.84 23.27
CA GLN A 238 -3.88 -20.31 23.25
C GLN A 238 -2.87 -20.88 24.27
N ALA A 239 -1.96 -20.06 24.81
CA ALA A 239 -0.98 -20.51 25.80
C ALA A 239 -1.66 -20.92 27.11
N GLN A 240 -1.28 -22.09 27.65
CA GLN A 240 -1.82 -22.62 28.90
C GLN A 240 -1.57 -21.67 30.10
N PRO A 241 -2.42 -21.68 31.15
CA PRO A 241 -2.32 -20.77 32.30
C PRO A 241 -0.94 -20.74 32.99
N ALA A 242 -0.22 -21.86 33.01
CA ALA A 242 1.11 -21.94 33.61
C ALA A 242 2.20 -21.25 32.76
N ALA A 243 2.08 -21.30 31.43
CA ALA A 243 2.95 -20.54 30.52
C ALA A 243 2.49 -19.08 30.38
N ALA A 244 1.22 -18.80 30.68
CA ALA A 244 0.64 -17.46 30.62
C ALA A 244 1.30 -16.48 31.60
N ALA A 245 1.84 -16.92 32.75
CA ALA A 245 2.53 -16.02 33.67
C ALA A 245 3.88 -15.51 33.12
N ALA A 246 4.68 -16.40 32.50
CA ALA A 246 5.94 -16.03 31.85
C ALA A 246 5.70 -15.27 30.54
N ALA A 247 4.70 -15.70 29.77
CA ALA A 247 4.27 -14.99 28.57
C ALA A 247 3.66 -13.63 28.91
N ALA A 248 2.97 -13.46 30.06
CA ALA A 248 2.44 -12.18 30.52
C ALA A 248 3.54 -11.18 30.91
N ALA A 249 4.70 -11.65 31.40
CA ALA A 249 5.85 -10.77 31.64
C ALA A 249 6.47 -10.25 30.32
N ALA A 250 6.56 -11.09 29.28
CA ALA A 250 6.98 -10.66 27.94
C ALA A 250 5.89 -9.85 27.21
N ALA A 251 4.62 -10.21 27.44
CA ALA A 251 3.44 -9.54 26.90
C ALA A 251 3.04 -8.31 27.72
N ALA A 252 3.71 -7.97 28.82
CA ALA A 252 3.54 -6.69 29.52
C ALA A 252 3.92 -5.50 28.62
N ALA A 253 4.68 -5.74 27.54
CA ALA A 253 4.91 -4.78 26.47
C ALA A 253 3.78 -4.75 25.40
N TRP A 254 2.86 -5.71 25.39
CA TRP A 254 1.81 -5.92 24.39
C TRP A 254 0.37 -6.20 24.91
N PRO A 255 -0.08 -5.83 26.14
CA PRO A 255 -1.44 -6.19 26.59
C PRO A 255 -2.54 -5.51 25.75
N ALA A 256 -2.20 -4.41 25.08
CA ALA A 256 -3.05 -3.71 24.12
C ALA A 256 -3.19 -4.45 22.77
N ALA A 257 -2.40 -5.49 22.47
CA ALA A 257 -2.52 -6.15 21.17
C ALA A 257 -3.89 -6.84 21.00
N SER A 258 -4.33 -7.62 21.99
CA SER A 258 -5.56 -8.42 21.88
C SER A 258 -6.85 -7.60 21.87
N LEU A 259 -6.88 -6.46 22.58
CA LEU A 259 -8.04 -5.57 22.65
C LEU A 259 -8.22 -4.72 21.39
N TYR A 260 -7.11 -4.29 20.78
CA TYR A 260 -7.16 -3.32 19.68
C TYR A 260 -7.25 -4.01 18.32
N PHE A 261 -6.89 -5.29 18.22
CA PHE A 261 -6.67 -5.90 16.92
C PHE A 261 -7.94 -6.16 16.09
N PRO A 262 -9.03 -6.73 16.61
CA PRO A 262 -10.24 -6.94 15.80
C PRO A 262 -10.79 -5.62 15.23
N ALA A 263 -10.84 -4.58 16.07
CA ALA A 263 -11.24 -3.24 15.67
C ALA A 263 -10.25 -2.61 14.67
N ALA A 264 -8.94 -2.81 14.85
CA ALA A 264 -7.94 -2.32 13.91
C ALA A 264 -8.02 -3.05 12.57
N ALA A 265 -8.23 -4.37 12.54
CA ALA A 265 -8.40 -5.16 11.32
C ALA A 265 -9.60 -4.66 10.51
N GLN A 266 -10.75 -4.46 11.18
CA GLN A 266 -11.91 -3.84 10.58
C GLN A 266 -11.59 -2.44 10.06
N GLY A 267 -10.97 -1.58 10.88
CA GLY A 267 -10.61 -0.23 10.49
C GLY A 267 -9.67 -0.18 9.29
N ILE A 268 -8.67 -1.06 9.23
CA ILE A 268 -7.74 -1.23 8.10
C ILE A 268 -8.53 -1.60 6.84
N VAL A 269 -9.41 -2.59 6.94
CA VAL A 269 -10.18 -3.07 5.79
C VAL A 269 -11.14 -2.02 5.27
N THR A 270 -11.91 -1.38 6.16
CA THR A 270 -12.85 -0.33 5.77
C THR A 270 -12.11 0.86 5.13
N THR A 271 -11.01 1.30 5.76
CA THR A 271 -10.26 2.48 5.33
C THR A 271 -9.54 2.29 4.00
N LEU A 272 -8.97 1.10 3.75
CA LEU A 272 -8.11 0.89 2.58
C LEU A 272 -8.78 0.15 1.44
N PHE A 273 -9.80 -0.66 1.74
CA PHE A 273 -10.40 -1.55 0.76
C PHE A 273 -11.82 -1.13 0.43
N VAL A 274 -12.63 -0.74 1.41
CA VAL A 274 -14.03 -0.39 1.16
C VAL A 274 -14.15 1.03 0.63
N LEU A 275 -13.79 2.03 1.44
CA LEU A 275 -14.04 3.45 1.11
C LEU A 275 -13.41 3.89 -0.21
N PRO A 276 -12.10 3.66 -0.46
CA PRO A 276 -11.47 4.17 -1.66
C PRO A 276 -12.06 3.54 -2.91
N VAL A 277 -12.51 2.29 -2.82
CA VAL A 277 -13.07 1.59 -3.96
C VAL A 277 -14.48 2.08 -4.26
N VAL A 278 -15.33 2.28 -3.26
CA VAL A 278 -16.67 2.84 -3.49
C VAL A 278 -16.58 4.18 -4.24
N ASP A 279 -15.67 5.05 -3.83
CA ASP A 279 -15.48 6.37 -4.44
C ASP A 279 -14.89 6.29 -5.86
N THR A 280 -13.96 5.35 -6.09
CA THR A 280 -13.24 5.25 -7.37
C THR A 280 -13.85 4.31 -8.38
N THR A 281 -14.77 3.42 -7.98
CA THR A 281 -15.43 2.46 -8.88
C THR A 281 -16.15 3.17 -10.02
N ALA A 282 -16.93 4.22 -9.71
CA ALA A 282 -17.64 4.98 -10.73
C ALA A 282 -16.69 5.65 -11.73
N ALA A 283 -15.57 6.21 -11.23
CA ALA A 283 -14.56 6.85 -12.06
C ALA A 283 -13.79 5.85 -12.94
N LEU A 284 -13.39 4.70 -12.38
CA LEU A 284 -12.66 3.65 -13.10
C LEU A 284 -13.52 2.96 -14.15
N LEU A 285 -14.83 2.80 -13.91
CA LEU A 285 -15.75 2.24 -14.90
C LEU A 285 -16.08 3.23 -16.02
N ALA A 286 -16.11 4.53 -15.72
CA ALA A 286 -16.27 5.57 -16.73
C ALA A 286 -15.00 5.77 -17.58
N ALA A 287 -13.83 5.48 -17.01
CA ALA A 287 -12.53 5.51 -17.67
C ALA A 287 -12.39 4.33 -18.65
N THR A 288 -13.06 4.42 -19.81
CA THR A 288 -12.84 3.59 -21.01
C THR A 288 -11.49 3.85 -21.68
N SER A 289 -10.53 4.41 -20.93
CA SER A 289 -9.23 4.87 -21.39
C SER A 289 -8.45 3.75 -22.06
N SER A 290 -7.97 4.00 -23.28
CA SER A 290 -7.24 3.04 -24.10
C SER A 290 -5.85 2.68 -23.55
N SER A 291 -5.46 3.21 -22.39
CA SER A 291 -4.16 2.93 -21.78
C SER A 291 -4.10 1.51 -21.23
N SER A 292 -3.36 0.65 -21.93
CA SER A 292 -3.03 -0.71 -21.48
C SER A 292 -2.32 -0.74 -20.13
N GLN A 293 -1.58 0.32 -19.79
CA GLN A 293 -0.81 0.42 -18.56
C GLN A 293 -1.71 0.64 -17.35
N VAL A 294 -2.70 1.54 -17.45
CA VAL A 294 -3.67 1.81 -16.37
C VAL A 294 -4.41 0.53 -15.99
N HIS A 295 -4.89 -0.21 -16.99
CA HIS A 295 -5.54 -1.51 -16.79
C HIS A 295 -4.63 -2.52 -16.08
N ALA A 296 -3.37 -2.61 -16.49
CA ALA A 296 -2.41 -3.52 -15.87
C ALA A 296 -2.10 -3.12 -14.42
N SER A 297 -2.03 -1.82 -14.13
CA SER A 297 -1.88 -1.27 -12.78
C SER A 297 -3.08 -1.56 -11.88
N CYS A 298 -4.30 -1.38 -12.38
CA CYS A 298 -5.52 -1.76 -11.66
C CYS A 298 -5.54 -3.26 -11.35
N ALA A 299 -5.19 -4.10 -12.33
CA ALA A 299 -5.11 -5.54 -12.13
C ALA A 299 -4.05 -5.93 -11.08
N LEU A 300 -2.88 -5.26 -11.09
CA LEU A 300 -1.85 -5.46 -10.07
C LEU A 300 -2.38 -5.17 -8.67
N LEU A 301 -3.00 -4.00 -8.48
CA LEU A 301 -3.56 -3.61 -7.18
C LEU A 301 -4.68 -4.58 -6.76
N ALA A 302 -5.58 -4.97 -7.65
CA ALA A 302 -6.62 -5.95 -7.34
C ALA A 302 -6.04 -7.29 -6.84
N VAL A 303 -4.96 -7.78 -7.45
CA VAL A 303 -4.27 -9.00 -6.99
C VAL A 303 -3.60 -8.80 -5.63
N VAL A 304 -2.96 -7.65 -5.40
CA VAL A 304 -2.37 -7.31 -4.09
C VAL A 304 -3.45 -7.30 -3.02
N LEU A 305 -4.57 -6.64 -3.28
CA LEU A 305 -5.72 -6.57 -2.38
C LEU A 305 -6.29 -7.95 -2.08
N ALA A 306 -6.53 -8.78 -3.10
CA ALA A 306 -7.01 -10.14 -2.91
C ALA A 306 -6.05 -10.97 -2.04
N ARG A 307 -4.75 -10.83 -2.24
CA ARG A 307 -3.74 -11.51 -1.41
C ARG A 307 -3.77 -11.01 0.03
N SER A 308 -3.89 -9.70 0.22
CA SER A 308 -3.99 -9.09 1.54
C SER A 308 -5.21 -9.58 2.32
N ILE A 309 -6.38 -9.67 1.65
CA ILE A 309 -7.61 -10.19 2.24
C ILE A 309 -7.44 -11.65 2.66
N VAL A 310 -6.87 -12.50 1.80
CA VAL A 310 -6.63 -13.92 2.14
C VAL A 310 -5.70 -14.06 3.34
N GLN A 311 -4.62 -13.28 3.39
CA GLN A 311 -3.68 -13.33 4.51
C GLN A 311 -4.31 -12.91 5.84
N LEU A 312 -5.13 -11.84 5.83
CA LEU A 312 -5.87 -11.41 7.01
C LEU A 312 -6.90 -12.46 7.43
N ALA A 313 -7.68 -12.98 6.49
CA ALA A 313 -8.69 -14.00 6.74
C ALA A 313 -8.07 -15.26 7.37
N ASP A 314 -7.01 -15.81 6.78
CA ASP A 314 -6.34 -17.00 7.28
C ASP A 314 -5.74 -16.76 8.70
N ALA A 315 -5.24 -15.55 8.97
CA ALA A 315 -4.72 -15.19 10.28
C ALA A 315 -5.83 -15.04 11.33
N MET A 316 -6.96 -14.43 10.97
CA MET A 316 -8.13 -14.28 11.84
C MET A 316 -8.78 -15.63 12.14
N GLU A 317 -8.89 -16.51 11.14
CA GLU A 317 -9.37 -17.88 11.32
C GLU A 317 -8.49 -18.65 12.30
N ALA A 318 -7.16 -18.51 12.20
CA ALA A 318 -6.21 -19.11 13.15
C ALA A 318 -6.31 -18.52 14.57
N ALA A 319 -6.76 -17.27 14.71
CA ALA A 319 -7.00 -16.62 16.00
C ALA A 319 -8.34 -17.02 16.63
N GLY A 320 -9.32 -17.43 15.82
CA GLY A 320 -10.62 -17.93 16.25
C GLY A 320 -11.76 -17.40 15.38
N PRO A 321 -12.76 -18.22 15.03
CA PRO A 321 -13.80 -17.87 14.05
C PRO A 321 -14.69 -16.69 14.47
N GLN A 322 -14.82 -16.42 15.77
CA GLN A 322 -15.67 -15.33 16.28
C GLN A 322 -15.16 -13.94 15.86
N LEU A 323 -13.84 -13.72 15.88
CA LEU A 323 -13.24 -12.44 15.47
C LEU A 323 -13.45 -12.17 13.98
N LEU A 324 -13.46 -13.24 13.19
CA LEU A 324 -13.75 -13.20 11.77
C LEU A 324 -15.22 -12.78 11.55
N PHE A 325 -16.19 -13.44 12.21
CA PHE A 325 -17.61 -13.07 12.06
C PHE A 325 -17.93 -11.60 12.41
N ASP A 326 -17.42 -11.08 13.53
CA ASP A 326 -17.69 -9.69 13.94
C ASP A 326 -17.12 -8.68 12.94
N SER A 327 -15.91 -8.94 12.44
CA SER A 327 -15.27 -8.10 11.43
C SER A 327 -16.01 -8.17 10.08
N LEU A 328 -16.56 -9.34 9.74
CA LEU A 328 -17.26 -9.56 8.47
C LEU A 328 -18.59 -8.86 8.36
N ARG A 329 -19.39 -8.83 9.43
CA ARG A 329 -20.66 -8.07 9.44
C ARG A 329 -20.45 -6.61 9.03
N CYS A 330 -19.32 -6.03 9.45
CA CYS A 330 -18.97 -4.66 9.11
C CYS A 330 -18.38 -4.51 7.70
N MET A 331 -17.76 -5.56 7.16
CA MET A 331 -17.05 -5.56 5.88
C MET A 331 -17.98 -5.70 4.67
N LEU A 332 -19.02 -6.55 4.79
CA LEU A 332 -19.87 -6.96 3.67
C LEU A 332 -20.84 -5.89 3.15
N CYS A 333 -21.21 -4.90 3.98
CA CYS A 333 -22.02 -3.77 3.52
C CYS A 333 -21.29 -2.89 2.48
N GLY A 334 -19.96 -2.96 2.38
CA GLY A 334 -19.19 -2.11 1.46
C GLY A 334 -18.39 -2.84 0.37
N THR A 335 -18.08 -4.13 0.54
CA THR A 335 -17.27 -4.89 -0.44
C THR A 335 -18.03 -5.31 -1.71
N LEU A 336 -19.37 -5.26 -1.70
CA LEU A 336 -20.22 -5.54 -2.87
C LEU A 336 -19.85 -4.67 -4.08
N SER A 337 -19.46 -3.41 -3.87
CA SER A 337 -19.11 -2.49 -4.96
C SER A 337 -17.74 -2.78 -5.59
N MET A 338 -16.78 -3.30 -4.81
CA MET A 338 -15.39 -3.51 -5.24
C MET A 338 -15.25 -4.53 -6.37
N TRP A 339 -16.00 -5.62 -6.28
CA TRP A 339 -15.90 -6.71 -7.25
C TRP A 339 -16.70 -6.46 -8.54
N GLY A 340 -17.53 -5.41 -8.55
CA GLY A 340 -18.08 -4.85 -9.79
C GLY A 340 -16.98 -4.41 -10.76
N ILE A 341 -15.90 -3.79 -10.27
CA ILE A 341 -14.76 -3.39 -11.13
C ILE A 341 -14.07 -4.61 -11.74
N VAL A 342 -13.72 -5.60 -10.91
CA VAL A 342 -13.06 -6.83 -11.39
C VAL A 342 -13.96 -7.59 -12.36
N SER A 343 -15.27 -7.57 -12.11
CA SER A 343 -16.26 -8.14 -13.01
C SER A 343 -16.39 -7.37 -14.32
N ASN A 344 -16.21 -6.05 -14.33
CA ASN A 344 -16.30 -5.19 -15.53
C ASN A 344 -14.99 -5.11 -16.33
N LEU A 345 -13.85 -5.45 -15.72
CA LEU A 345 -12.61 -5.76 -16.46
C LEU A 345 -12.76 -7.02 -17.33
N CYS A 346 -13.86 -7.76 -17.17
CA CYS A 346 -14.25 -8.89 -18.00
C CYS A 346 -15.30 -8.40 -19.02
N PRO A 347 -15.02 -8.39 -20.34
CA PRO A 347 -16.12 -8.39 -21.29
C PRO A 347 -17.00 -9.62 -21.02
N PRO A 348 -18.33 -9.52 -21.14
CA PRO A 348 -19.20 -10.69 -21.01
C PRO A 348 -18.68 -11.78 -21.94
N PRO A 349 -18.65 -13.06 -21.52
CA PRO A 349 -18.30 -14.14 -22.43
C PRO A 349 -19.18 -13.98 -23.68
N PRO A 350 -18.63 -14.13 -24.90
CA PRO A 350 -19.46 -14.08 -26.10
C PRO A 350 -20.60 -15.05 -25.85
N ALA A 351 -21.84 -14.53 -25.86
CA ALA A 351 -23.03 -15.32 -25.58
C ALA A 351 -22.86 -16.59 -26.39
N ALA A 352 -22.71 -17.73 -25.70
CA ALA A 352 -22.47 -19.00 -26.34
C ALA A 352 -23.61 -19.13 -27.34
N ALA A 353 -23.29 -18.92 -28.62
CA ALA A 353 -24.25 -19.04 -29.70
C ALA A 353 -24.75 -20.45 -29.53
N ALA A 354 -26.01 -20.58 -29.09
CA ALA A 354 -26.66 -21.87 -28.95
C ALA A 354 -26.35 -22.61 -30.25
N ALA A 355 -25.66 -23.73 -30.15
CA ALA A 355 -25.31 -24.57 -31.27
C ALA A 355 -26.62 -25.10 -31.85
N GLY A 356 -27.25 -24.29 -32.69
CA GLY A 356 -28.30 -24.69 -33.58
C GLY A 356 -27.63 -25.44 -34.71
N GLU A 357 -27.84 -26.75 -34.73
CA GLU A 357 -27.62 -27.60 -35.89
C GLU A 357 -28.26 -26.95 -37.13
N ALA A 358 -27.43 -26.60 -38.10
CA ALA A 358 -27.88 -26.43 -39.47
C ALA A 358 -26.73 -26.81 -40.41
N ALA A 359 -26.82 -28.03 -40.93
CA ALA A 359 -26.11 -28.46 -42.11
C ALA A 359 -26.52 -27.58 -43.30
N GLY A 360 -25.54 -27.14 -44.09
CA GLY A 360 -25.80 -26.35 -45.30
C GLY A 360 -24.51 -25.97 -46.01
N ALA A 361 -23.98 -26.90 -46.80
CA ALA A 361 -22.88 -26.63 -47.73
C ALA A 361 -23.31 -25.62 -48.81
N SER A 362 -22.45 -24.65 -49.12
CA SER A 362 -22.35 -24.13 -50.49
C SER A 362 -20.97 -23.50 -50.73
N ASN A 363 -20.37 -23.92 -51.84
CA ASN A 363 -19.16 -23.38 -52.44
C ASN A 363 -19.39 -21.96 -52.95
N GLY A 364 -18.37 -21.10 -52.86
CA GLY A 364 -18.39 -19.76 -53.43
C GLY A 364 -16.99 -19.17 -53.55
N ASP A 365 -16.37 -19.45 -54.68
CA ASP A 365 -15.16 -18.87 -55.24
C ASP A 365 -15.27 -17.34 -55.41
N GLY A 366 -14.16 -16.59 -55.29
CA GLY A 366 -14.24 -15.13 -55.44
C GLY A 366 -13.04 -14.28 -54.98
N THR A 367 -11.96 -14.32 -55.76
CA THR A 367 -11.26 -13.14 -56.30
C THR A 367 -10.53 -12.14 -55.38
N THR A 368 -9.21 -12.14 -55.57
CA THR A 368 -8.20 -11.08 -55.38
C THR A 368 -8.66 -9.62 -55.46
N GLY A 369 -8.27 -8.82 -54.45
CA GLY A 369 -8.34 -7.36 -54.47
C GLY A 369 -7.15 -6.73 -53.73
N ARG A 370 -6.17 -6.25 -54.49
CA ARG A 370 -4.93 -5.60 -54.07
C ARG A 370 -5.15 -4.08 -54.11
N GLN A 371 -5.09 -3.38 -52.97
CA GLN A 371 -5.01 -1.91 -52.88
C GLN A 371 -3.92 -1.57 -51.85
N ALA A 372 -2.72 -1.15 -52.25
CA ALA A 372 -2.33 0.14 -52.83
C ALA A 372 -2.30 1.28 -51.79
N ARG A 373 -1.06 1.50 -51.33
CA ARG A 373 -0.46 2.68 -50.69
C ARG A 373 -1.17 4.01 -50.97
N SER A 374 -1.29 4.82 -49.93
CA SER A 374 -1.41 6.28 -50.03
C SER A 374 -0.50 6.93 -48.98
N ASP A 375 0.57 7.52 -49.49
CA ASP A 375 1.45 8.46 -48.82
C ASP A 375 0.69 9.73 -48.47
N ALA A 376 0.88 10.26 -47.27
CA ALA A 376 0.50 11.64 -46.93
C ALA A 376 1.62 12.28 -46.11
N ALA A 377 2.24 13.28 -46.74
CA ALA A 377 3.29 14.13 -46.23
C ALA A 377 2.71 15.39 -45.54
N SER A 378 3.60 16.10 -44.83
CA SER A 378 3.46 17.43 -44.20
C SER A 378 2.83 17.41 -42.79
N SER A 379 3.33 18.14 -41.80
CA SER A 379 3.97 19.46 -41.85
C SER A 379 5.01 19.64 -40.75
N SER A 380 6.11 20.29 -41.12
CA SER A 380 7.17 20.83 -40.28
C SER A 380 6.70 22.04 -39.46
N CYS A 381 7.08 22.10 -38.19
CA CYS A 381 7.18 23.35 -37.43
C CYS A 381 8.52 23.38 -36.69
N THR A 382 9.42 24.21 -37.21
CA THR A 382 10.68 24.65 -36.59
C THR A 382 10.38 25.65 -35.49
N ALA A 383 10.74 25.33 -34.25
CA ALA A 383 10.90 26.29 -33.16
C ALA A 383 12.30 26.11 -32.57
N ALA A 384 12.99 27.24 -32.44
CA ALA A 384 14.41 27.36 -32.15
C ALA A 384 14.74 27.12 -30.67
N GLY A 385 15.85 26.41 -30.46
CA GLY A 385 16.92 26.78 -29.52
C GLY A 385 16.62 26.80 -28.02
N ALA A 386 16.87 25.68 -27.34
CA ALA A 386 17.37 25.69 -25.96
C ALA A 386 18.24 24.43 -25.72
N ALA A 387 19.43 24.68 -25.17
CA ALA A 387 20.45 23.80 -24.59
C ALA A 387 20.34 22.27 -24.81
N GLY A 388 21.37 21.71 -25.46
CA GLY A 388 21.52 20.28 -25.67
C GLY A 388 21.71 19.50 -24.37
N GLU A 389 20.65 18.81 -23.95
CA GLU A 389 20.73 17.64 -23.11
C GLU A 389 20.85 16.40 -24.01
N SER A 390 21.99 15.70 -23.88
CA SER A 390 22.27 14.45 -24.58
C SER A 390 21.17 13.42 -24.29
N SER A 391 20.26 13.27 -25.24
CA SER A 391 19.16 12.32 -25.24
C SER A 391 19.69 10.90 -25.44
N SER A 392 20.27 10.33 -24.39
CA SER A 392 20.42 8.89 -24.29
C SER A 392 19.01 8.31 -24.17
N SER A 393 18.48 7.75 -25.27
CA SER A 393 17.25 6.94 -25.29
C SER A 393 17.45 5.66 -24.48
N SER A 394 17.61 5.83 -23.17
CA SER A 394 17.52 4.76 -22.20
C SER A 394 16.06 4.37 -22.20
N SER A 395 15.74 3.30 -22.94
CA SER A 395 14.44 2.64 -22.89
C SER A 395 14.24 2.23 -21.42
N SER A 396 13.68 3.12 -20.61
CA SER A 396 13.25 2.83 -19.27
C SER A 396 12.26 1.69 -19.43
N GLN A 397 12.68 0.48 -19.06
CA GLN A 397 11.86 -0.71 -19.15
C GLN A 397 10.64 -0.47 -18.25
N GLN A 398 9.56 0.05 -18.84
CA GLN A 398 8.27 0.09 -18.18
C GLN A 398 7.96 -1.35 -17.76
N ALA A 399 7.73 -1.57 -16.46
CA ALA A 399 7.41 -2.88 -15.94
C ALA A 399 6.16 -3.38 -16.68
N LYS A 400 6.29 -4.43 -17.49
CA LYS A 400 5.24 -4.87 -18.40
C LYS A 400 4.38 -5.88 -17.68
N TRP A 401 3.43 -5.38 -16.89
CA TRP A 401 2.42 -6.21 -16.23
C TRP A 401 1.32 -6.70 -17.20
N SER A 402 1.64 -6.84 -18.49
CA SER A 402 0.68 -7.15 -19.56
C SER A 402 0.02 -8.51 -19.38
N TYR A 403 0.69 -9.48 -18.74
CA TYR A 403 0.11 -10.78 -18.43
C TYR A 403 -1.11 -10.68 -17.51
N LEU A 404 -1.16 -9.67 -16.62
CA LEU A 404 -2.29 -9.47 -15.71
C LEU A 404 -3.60 -9.18 -16.46
N ARG A 405 -3.51 -8.62 -17.68
CA ARG A 405 -4.68 -8.38 -18.53
C ARG A 405 -5.30 -9.67 -19.06
N ASN A 406 -4.53 -10.75 -19.11
CA ASN A 406 -4.95 -12.04 -19.66
C ASN A 406 -5.33 -13.06 -18.58
N LEU A 407 -5.43 -12.68 -17.30
CA LEU A 407 -5.62 -13.62 -16.19
C LEU A 407 -6.84 -14.54 -16.34
N GLN A 408 -7.93 -14.03 -16.90
CA GLN A 408 -9.16 -14.80 -17.15
C GLN A 408 -8.96 -15.91 -18.19
N HIS A 409 -8.21 -15.62 -19.26
CA HIS A 409 -7.88 -16.63 -20.27
C HIS A 409 -6.87 -17.65 -19.75
N LEU A 410 -6.02 -17.24 -18.81
CA LEU A 410 -4.96 -18.10 -18.30
C LEU A 410 -5.45 -19.09 -17.25
N THR A 411 -6.50 -18.79 -16.47
CA THR A 411 -6.82 -19.59 -15.29
C THR A 411 -8.31 -19.95 -15.17
N PRO A 412 -8.72 -21.16 -15.61
CA PRO A 412 -10.11 -21.62 -15.49
C PRO A 412 -10.68 -21.58 -14.07
N ARG A 413 -9.84 -21.80 -13.06
CA ARG A 413 -10.24 -21.70 -11.64
C ARG A 413 -10.69 -20.30 -11.25
N TYR A 414 -9.98 -19.27 -11.73
CA TYR A 414 -10.35 -17.89 -11.45
C TYR A 414 -11.68 -17.55 -12.14
N THR A 415 -11.85 -17.95 -13.40
CA THR A 415 -13.10 -17.77 -14.14
C THR A 415 -14.29 -18.45 -13.45
N ALA A 416 -14.11 -19.68 -12.94
CA ALA A 416 -15.14 -20.38 -12.18
C ALA A 416 -15.51 -19.64 -10.88
N ALA A 417 -14.52 -19.17 -10.12
CA ALA A 417 -14.75 -18.42 -8.89
C ALA A 417 -15.46 -17.06 -9.14
N VAL A 418 -15.16 -16.39 -10.27
CA VAL A 418 -15.86 -15.18 -10.68
C VAL A 418 -17.33 -15.48 -10.99
N ALA A 419 -17.62 -16.57 -11.70
CA ALA A 419 -18.98 -16.97 -12.03
C ALA A 419 -19.80 -17.30 -10.78
N GLU A 420 -19.22 -18.06 -9.83
CA GLU A 420 -19.84 -18.40 -8.56
C GLU A 420 -20.13 -17.15 -7.72
N TYR A 421 -19.15 -16.25 -7.60
CA TYR A 421 -19.34 -14.98 -6.88
C TYR A 421 -20.47 -14.14 -7.47
N ARG A 422 -20.53 -13.99 -8.80
CA ARG A 422 -21.61 -13.25 -9.46
C ARG A 422 -22.99 -13.86 -9.21
N ALA A 423 -23.09 -15.20 -9.22
CA ALA A 423 -24.35 -15.88 -8.94
C ALA A 423 -24.85 -15.60 -7.51
N VAL A 424 -23.93 -15.60 -6.52
CA VAL A 424 -24.26 -15.25 -5.14
C VAL A 424 -24.71 -13.79 -5.04
N VAL A 425 -23.98 -12.84 -5.64
CA VAL A 425 -24.36 -11.42 -5.63
C VAL A 425 -25.73 -11.17 -6.26
N GLN A 426 -26.03 -11.81 -7.39
CA GLN A 426 -27.35 -11.70 -8.04
C GLN A 426 -28.48 -12.25 -7.18
N THR A 427 -28.22 -13.35 -6.46
CA THR A 427 -29.19 -13.94 -5.53
C THR A 427 -29.46 -12.99 -4.35
N THR A 428 -28.41 -12.35 -3.81
CA THR A 428 -28.53 -11.36 -2.74
C THR A 428 -29.32 -10.12 -3.17
N ASP A 429 -29.07 -9.62 -4.39
CA ASP A 429 -29.76 -8.44 -4.94
C ASP A 429 -31.27 -8.68 -5.15
N GLY A 430 -31.63 -9.88 -5.62
CA GLY A 430 -33.03 -10.31 -5.72
C GLY A 430 -33.74 -10.32 -4.36
N GLN A 431 -33.09 -10.86 -3.32
CA GLN A 431 -33.65 -10.92 -1.97
C GLN A 431 -33.82 -9.54 -1.32
N LEU A 432 -32.90 -8.60 -1.60
CA LEU A 432 -33.00 -7.22 -1.10
C LEU A 432 -34.14 -6.44 -1.76
N THR A 433 -34.43 -6.72 -3.03
CA THR A 433 -35.48 -6.03 -3.79
C THR A 433 -36.88 -6.48 -3.36
N GLU A 434 -37.04 -7.75 -2.97
CA GLU A 434 -38.34 -8.32 -2.58
C GLU A 434 -38.72 -8.05 -1.11
N GLY A 435 -37.75 -7.75 -0.24
CA GLY A 435 -37.98 -7.54 1.19
C GLY A 435 -37.94 -6.07 1.60
N ALA A 436 -39.11 -5.43 1.79
CA ALA A 436 -39.22 -4.08 2.34
C ALA A 436 -38.72 -4.02 3.80
N GLY A 437 -37.41 -3.88 3.98
CA GLY A 437 -36.74 -3.73 5.29
C GLY A 437 -36.02 -4.97 5.84
N GLY A 438 -35.72 -5.97 4.99
CA GLY A 438 -35.09 -7.22 5.43
C GLY A 438 -33.66 -7.03 5.95
N ILE A 439 -33.44 -7.31 7.23
CA ILE A 439 -32.10 -7.56 7.78
C ILE A 439 -31.50 -8.74 7.00
N LEU A 440 -30.32 -8.56 6.40
CA LEU A 440 -29.61 -9.66 5.73
C LEU A 440 -29.43 -10.83 6.71
N SER A 441 -29.90 -12.01 6.32
CA SER A 441 -29.73 -13.22 7.13
C SER A 441 -28.24 -13.51 7.35
N ASP A 442 -27.86 -13.86 8.58
CA ASP A 442 -26.48 -14.22 8.92
C ASP A 442 -25.94 -15.31 7.97
N ALA A 443 -26.78 -16.27 7.56
CA ALA A 443 -26.41 -17.33 6.62
C ALA A 443 -25.97 -16.78 5.24
N LEU A 444 -26.65 -15.74 4.75
CA LEU A 444 -26.33 -15.10 3.47
C LEU A 444 -25.01 -14.35 3.56
N VAL A 445 -24.78 -13.65 4.68
CA VAL A 445 -23.52 -12.95 4.97
C VAL A 445 -22.35 -13.95 5.00
N VAL A 446 -22.51 -15.10 5.67
CA VAL A 446 -21.51 -16.16 5.70
C VAL A 446 -21.21 -16.71 4.30
N GLN A 447 -22.26 -17.01 3.52
CA GLN A 447 -22.10 -17.55 2.18
C GLN A 447 -21.38 -16.56 1.26
N GLN A 448 -21.81 -15.30 1.26
CA GLN A 448 -21.19 -14.26 0.45
C GLN A 448 -19.72 -14.04 0.82
N TYR A 449 -19.39 -14.07 2.11
CA TYR A 449 -18.00 -14.01 2.54
C TYR A 449 -17.19 -15.17 2.00
N ALA A 450 -17.67 -16.41 2.19
CA ALA A 450 -16.95 -17.61 1.77
C ALA A 450 -16.65 -17.58 0.26
N THR A 451 -17.64 -17.21 -0.56
CA THR A 451 -17.47 -17.09 -2.01
C THR A 451 -16.53 -15.93 -2.39
N SER A 452 -16.61 -14.79 -1.70
CA SER A 452 -15.68 -13.67 -1.90
C SER A 452 -14.23 -14.06 -1.60
N LEU A 453 -14.02 -14.81 -0.51
CA LEU A 453 -12.72 -15.27 -0.09
C LEU A 453 -12.15 -16.31 -1.07
N GLU A 454 -12.98 -17.22 -1.59
CA GLU A 454 -12.54 -18.17 -2.61
C GLU A 454 -12.17 -17.47 -3.92
N LEU A 455 -12.91 -16.43 -4.32
CA LEU A 455 -12.53 -15.56 -5.44
C LEU A 455 -11.16 -14.89 -5.19
N CYS A 456 -10.93 -14.35 -4.00
CA CYS A 456 -9.63 -13.77 -3.63
C CYS A 456 -8.51 -14.81 -3.71
N ARG A 457 -8.72 -16.03 -3.19
CA ARG A 457 -7.76 -17.15 -3.25
C ARG A 457 -7.46 -17.55 -4.68
N ALA A 458 -8.49 -17.64 -5.53
CA ALA A 458 -8.34 -17.97 -6.93
C ALA A 458 -7.53 -16.90 -7.69
N LEU A 459 -7.84 -15.61 -7.48
CA LEU A 459 -7.11 -14.50 -8.08
C LEU A 459 -5.64 -14.45 -7.60
N ALA A 460 -5.41 -14.57 -6.30
CA ALA A 460 -4.10 -14.61 -5.67
C ALA A 460 -3.23 -15.80 -6.16
N ALA A 461 -3.86 -16.91 -6.55
CA ALA A 461 -3.17 -18.07 -7.11
C ALA A 461 -2.92 -17.96 -8.61
N ALA A 462 -3.80 -17.27 -9.35
CA ALA A 462 -3.71 -17.07 -10.79
C ALA A 462 -2.60 -16.08 -11.18
N ALA A 463 -2.33 -15.10 -10.32
CA ALA A 463 -1.48 -13.95 -10.64
C ALA A 463 -0.26 -13.86 -9.70
N PRO A 464 0.88 -14.49 -10.06
CA PRO A 464 2.14 -14.17 -9.41
C PRO A 464 2.44 -12.68 -9.56
N LEU A 465 3.00 -12.03 -8.54
CA LEU A 465 3.28 -10.60 -8.51
C LEU A 465 4.78 -10.30 -8.77
N PRO A 466 5.12 -9.23 -9.50
CA PRO A 466 6.50 -8.87 -9.83
C PRO A 466 7.22 -8.11 -8.72
N VAL A 467 6.49 -7.46 -7.82
CA VAL A 467 7.00 -6.45 -6.87
C VAL A 467 7.04 -6.91 -5.41
N VAL A 468 6.45 -8.07 -5.09
CA VAL A 468 6.31 -8.57 -3.71
C VAL A 468 6.64 -10.06 -3.64
N CYS A 469 6.90 -10.56 -2.43
CA CYS A 469 7.15 -11.99 -2.24
C CYS A 469 5.91 -12.80 -2.63
N ASN A 470 6.06 -13.83 -3.46
CA ASN A 470 4.92 -14.64 -3.93
C ASN A 470 4.40 -15.68 -2.95
N ASN A 471 5.14 -15.98 -1.88
CA ASN A 471 4.64 -16.86 -0.82
C ASN A 471 3.59 -16.13 0.05
N PRO A 472 2.33 -16.58 0.08
CA PRO A 472 1.27 -15.94 0.87
C PRO A 472 1.49 -16.12 2.38
N GLY A 473 2.24 -17.14 2.81
CA GLY A 473 2.64 -17.32 4.21
C GLY A 473 3.92 -16.57 4.59
N CYS A 474 4.47 -15.72 3.71
CA CYS A 474 5.68 -14.97 4.02
C CYS A 474 5.38 -13.86 5.02
N GLU A 475 5.84 -14.02 6.25
CA GLU A 475 5.77 -12.99 7.29
C GLU A 475 7.04 -12.15 7.37
N SER A 476 8.07 -12.44 6.58
CA SER A 476 9.32 -11.68 6.64
C SER A 476 9.10 -10.24 6.20
N LEU A 477 9.29 -9.32 7.14
CA LEU A 477 9.41 -7.87 6.92
C LEU A 477 10.86 -7.40 6.93
N ALA A 478 11.81 -8.30 7.21
CA ALA A 478 13.22 -7.96 7.35
C ALA A 478 13.88 -7.59 6.01
N GLY A 479 14.66 -6.51 6.02
CA GLY A 479 15.49 -6.04 4.90
C GLY A 479 14.96 -4.80 4.17
N VAL A 480 15.68 -4.38 3.13
CA VAL A 480 15.23 -3.40 2.12
C VAL A 480 13.91 -3.86 1.50
N SER A 481 13.05 -2.91 1.07
CA SER A 481 11.64 -3.09 0.62
C SER A 481 11.26 -4.46 0.00
N GLU A 482 10.01 -4.91 -0.02
CA GLU A 482 9.63 -6.23 -0.57
C GLU A 482 10.07 -6.40 -2.02
N ALA A 483 10.05 -5.28 -2.76
CA ALA A 483 10.60 -5.17 -4.10
C ALA A 483 12.12 -5.42 -4.15
N ALA A 484 12.88 -4.97 -3.14
CA ALA A 484 14.32 -5.17 -3.00
C ALA A 484 14.70 -6.50 -2.31
N ALA A 485 13.96 -6.94 -1.30
CA ALA A 485 14.15 -8.22 -0.60
C ALA A 485 13.88 -9.41 -1.51
N ALA A 486 13.02 -9.26 -2.53
CA ALA A 486 12.82 -10.29 -3.53
C ALA A 486 13.99 -10.40 -4.52
N SER A 487 15.10 -10.86 -3.97
CA SER A 487 16.37 -11.11 -4.65
C SER A 487 16.33 -12.38 -5.52
N LYS A 488 15.39 -13.30 -5.26
CA LYS A 488 15.25 -14.55 -6.01
C LYS A 488 14.08 -14.47 -6.98
N ALA A 489 14.38 -14.68 -8.25
CA ALA A 489 13.38 -14.80 -9.30
C ALA A 489 13.19 -16.29 -9.66
N CYS A 490 11.93 -16.70 -9.82
CA CYS A 490 11.60 -18.01 -10.36
C CYS A 490 12.20 -18.18 -11.76
N ALA A 491 12.89 -19.29 -12.04
CA ALA A 491 13.58 -19.47 -13.32
C ALA A 491 12.63 -19.48 -14.53
N GLY A 492 11.38 -19.92 -14.35
CA GLY A 492 10.35 -19.91 -15.38
C GLY A 492 9.74 -18.52 -15.58
N CYS A 493 8.79 -18.16 -14.72
CA CYS A 493 8.01 -16.93 -14.89
C CYS A 493 8.67 -15.65 -14.33
N ARG A 494 9.87 -15.72 -13.73
CA ARG A 494 10.57 -14.58 -13.11
C ARG A 494 9.85 -13.91 -11.93
N CYS A 495 8.78 -14.51 -11.39
CA CYS A 495 8.14 -14.00 -10.18
C CYS A 495 9.12 -14.01 -8.99
N ARG A 496 8.84 -13.15 -8.02
CA ARG A 496 9.78 -12.74 -7.00
C ARG A 496 9.51 -13.41 -5.64
N TYR A 497 10.57 -13.86 -4.97
CA TYR A 497 10.54 -14.44 -3.62
C TYR A 497 11.66 -13.84 -2.76
N CYS A 498 11.39 -13.62 -1.48
CA CYS A 498 12.40 -13.09 -0.56
C CYS A 498 13.46 -14.14 -0.17
N SER A 499 13.17 -15.43 -0.33
CA SER A 499 14.10 -16.52 -0.02
C SER A 499 13.75 -17.78 -0.81
N ALA A 500 14.70 -18.73 -0.88
CA ALA A 500 14.44 -20.04 -1.49
C ALA A 500 13.42 -20.84 -0.68
N ALA A 501 13.41 -20.70 0.65
CA ALA A 501 12.41 -21.32 1.51
C ALA A 501 10.99 -20.86 1.14
N CYS A 502 10.80 -19.55 0.90
CA CYS A 502 9.52 -19.02 0.44
C CYS A 502 9.11 -19.56 -0.93
N GLN A 503 10.06 -19.68 -1.87
CA GLN A 503 9.79 -20.28 -3.18
C GLN A 503 9.36 -21.74 -3.06
N THR A 504 10.09 -22.54 -2.26
CA THR A 504 9.78 -23.95 -2.04
C THR A 504 8.41 -24.14 -1.36
N ALA A 505 8.10 -23.32 -0.35
CA ALA A 505 6.83 -23.38 0.35
C ALA A 505 5.63 -23.07 -0.58
N ASP A 506 5.79 -22.11 -1.49
CA ASP A 506 4.74 -21.72 -2.45
C ASP A 506 4.70 -22.59 -3.72
N TRP A 507 5.72 -23.42 -3.95
CA TRP A 507 5.90 -24.13 -5.23
C TRP A 507 4.69 -24.95 -5.66
N ARG A 508 4.02 -25.64 -4.74
CA ARG A 508 2.83 -26.46 -5.04
C ARG A 508 1.72 -25.63 -5.70
N ARG A 509 1.47 -24.43 -5.18
CA ARG A 509 0.49 -23.47 -5.70
C ARG A 509 1.00 -22.81 -6.99
N HIS A 510 2.26 -22.36 -6.96
CA HIS A 510 2.87 -21.59 -8.03
C HIS A 510 3.11 -22.38 -9.32
N LYS A 511 3.45 -23.67 -9.23
CA LYS A 511 3.87 -24.50 -10.38
C LYS A 511 2.90 -24.46 -11.55
N ARG A 512 1.59 -24.44 -11.29
CA ARG A 512 0.56 -24.36 -12.35
C ARG A 512 0.57 -23.01 -13.05
N ALA A 513 0.51 -21.91 -12.29
CA ALA A 513 0.57 -20.56 -12.84
C ALA A 513 1.88 -20.31 -13.61
N CYS A 514 3.00 -20.77 -13.07
CA CYS A 514 4.32 -20.66 -13.71
C CYS A 514 4.36 -21.33 -15.10
N ARG A 515 3.79 -22.54 -15.23
CA ARG A 515 3.71 -23.25 -16.51
C ARG A 515 2.82 -22.52 -17.52
N LEU A 516 1.69 -21.98 -17.07
CA LEU A 516 0.76 -21.26 -17.94
C LEU A 516 1.38 -19.96 -18.45
N MET A 517 2.06 -19.21 -17.58
CA MET A 517 2.80 -18.02 -17.98
C MET A 517 3.94 -18.36 -18.94
N ALA A 518 4.72 -19.40 -18.65
CA ALA A 518 5.80 -19.84 -19.53
C ALA A 518 5.28 -20.29 -20.91
N ALA A 519 4.18 -21.03 -20.96
CA ALA A 519 3.53 -21.45 -22.21
C ALA A 519 2.99 -20.25 -23.02
N ALA A 520 2.54 -19.20 -22.34
CA ALA A 520 2.11 -17.95 -22.96
C ALA A 520 3.29 -17.03 -23.36
N GLY A 521 4.54 -17.43 -23.12
CA GLY A 521 5.73 -16.58 -23.36
C GLY A 521 5.79 -15.35 -22.45
N GLN A 522 5.11 -15.38 -21.30
CA GLN A 522 4.96 -14.27 -20.37
C GLN A 522 5.88 -14.43 -19.15
N THR A 523 6.37 -13.29 -18.65
CA THR A 523 7.18 -13.20 -17.43
C THR A 523 6.66 -12.09 -16.51
N CYS A 524 6.95 -12.19 -15.22
CA CYS A 524 6.59 -11.20 -14.19
C CYS A 524 7.60 -10.04 -14.13
N VAL A 525 8.01 -9.46 -15.27
CA VAL A 525 9.02 -8.38 -15.31
C VAL A 525 8.39 -7.03 -15.62
#